data_AF-A0A914MTL3-F1
#
_entry.id   AF-A0A914MTL3-F1
#
_cell.length_a   1.000
_cell.length_b   1.000
_cell.length_c   1.000
_cell.angle_alpha   90.00
_cell.angle_beta   90.00
_cell.angle_gamma   90.00
#
_symmetry.space_group_name_H-M   'P 1'
#
loop_
_entity.id
_entity.type
_entity.pdbx_description
1 polymer ?
#
loop_
_entity_poly.entity_id
_entity_poly.type
_entity_poly.pdbx_seq_one_letter_code
_entity_poly.pdbx_strand_id
1 'polypeptide(L)'
;MYRSEKTEIKLLNCEYCFDKIPESDLNYSDHLGVSAKFEIKKENQIDTGSQQLRQLSIEKQILTKSLKIIEEAEIRVLWDRRLFLALCVLFIILIVATTKLDLNVPFAFAFVALVRFTLTLMAGFSFCYGFVGLTIELKALKETKFSMRKIIKNLL
;
A
#
# COMPACT_ATOMS: atom_id res chain seq x y z
N MET A 1 -20.79 11.10 33.30
CA MET A 1 -20.15 9.93 33.95
C MET A 1 -21.05 8.73 33.67
N TYR A 2 -20.64 7.82 32.79
CA TYR A 2 -21.43 6.62 32.48
C TYR A 2 -21.03 5.53 33.48
N ARG A 3 -21.98 5.10 34.32
CA ARG A 3 -21.75 4.09 35.35
C ARG A 3 -22.47 2.81 34.91
N SER A 4 -21.73 1.92 34.25
CA SER A 4 -22.14 0.53 34.11
C SER A 4 -21.66 -0.19 35.36
N GLU A 5 -22.50 -1.03 35.99
CA GLU A 5 -22.29 -1.65 37.31
C GLU A 5 -20.97 -2.41 37.49
N LYS A 6 -20.19 -2.62 36.42
CA LYS A 6 -18.96 -3.42 36.41
C LYS A 6 -17.69 -2.69 35.93
N THR A 7 -17.78 -1.41 35.57
CA THR A 7 -16.60 -0.66 35.07
C THR A 7 -16.74 0.83 35.34
N GLU A 8 -15.75 1.42 36.00
CA GLU A 8 -15.65 2.88 36.17
C GLU A 8 -14.76 3.45 35.06
N ILE A 9 -15.34 4.30 34.22
CA ILE A 9 -14.65 4.99 33.12
C ILE A 9 -14.67 6.49 33.41
N LYS A 10 -13.49 7.11 33.49
CA LYS A 10 -13.30 8.54 33.69
C LYS A 10 -12.57 9.14 32.50
N LEU A 11 -13.15 10.18 31.88
CA LEU A 11 -12.44 10.97 30.88
C LEU A 11 -11.42 11.86 31.59
N LEU A 12 -10.14 11.70 31.27
CA LEU A 12 -9.05 12.51 31.82
C LEU A 12 -8.81 13.76 30.98
N ASN A 13 -8.77 13.60 29.66
CA ASN A 13 -8.45 14.70 28.75
C ASN A 13 -9.12 14.51 27.39
N CYS A 14 -9.51 15.60 26.73
CA CYS A 14 -10.04 15.60 25.38
C CYS A 14 -9.54 16.86 24.68
N GLU A 15 -8.70 16.71 23.66
CA GLU A 15 -8.04 17.82 22.97
C GLU A 15 -8.18 17.68 21.45
N TYR A 16 -8.23 18.83 20.78
CA TYR A 16 -8.12 18.91 19.33
C TYR A 16 -6.66 18.79 18.93
N CYS A 17 -6.37 17.95 17.94
CA CYS A 17 -5.00 17.65 17.56
C CYS A 17 -4.52 18.37 16.30
N PHE A 18 -5.24 19.40 15.82
CA PHE A 18 -4.87 20.30 14.72
C PHE A 18 -3.98 19.63 13.64
N ASP A 19 -4.59 18.72 12.88
CA ASP A 19 -3.95 17.99 11.79
C ASP A 19 -2.70 17.18 12.19
N LYS A 20 -2.62 16.71 13.43
CA LYS A 20 -1.58 15.78 13.88
C LYS A 20 -2.18 14.64 14.66
N ILE A 21 -1.68 13.44 14.41
CA ILE A 21 -1.95 12.30 15.29
C ILE A 21 -1.03 12.45 16.50
N PRO A 22 -1.55 12.50 17.75
CA PRO A 22 -0.71 12.56 18.94
C PRO A 22 0.32 11.43 18.94
N GLU A 23 1.57 11.73 19.33
CA GLU A 23 2.67 10.75 19.43
C GLU A 23 3.09 10.09 18.10
N SER A 24 2.74 10.72 16.97
CA SER A 24 3.10 10.26 15.63
C SER A 24 3.60 11.43 14.78
N ASP A 25 4.70 11.22 14.05
CA ASP A 25 5.19 12.17 13.03
C ASP A 25 4.38 12.11 11.72
N LEU A 26 3.36 11.26 11.68
CA LEU A 26 2.58 11.02 10.47
C LEU A 26 1.35 11.92 10.43
N ASN A 27 1.21 12.65 9.32
CA ASN A 27 0.11 13.57 9.08
C ASN A 27 -0.76 13.01 7.94
N TYR A 28 -1.92 12.44 8.27
CA TYR A 28 -2.65 11.54 7.37
C TYR A 28 -4.05 11.99 6.96
N SER A 29 -4.52 13.18 7.33
CA SER A 29 -5.90 13.55 7.00
C SER A 29 -6.14 15.04 6.92
N ASP A 30 -7.01 15.42 6.00
CA ASP A 30 -7.72 16.70 5.86
C ASP A 30 -8.89 16.85 6.87
N HIS A 31 -9.04 15.90 7.81
CA HIS A 31 -10.02 15.94 8.88
C HIS A 31 -9.40 16.34 10.23
N LEU A 32 -10.15 17.12 11.01
CA LEU A 32 -9.77 17.54 12.36
C LEU A 32 -9.71 16.34 13.30
N GLY A 33 -8.49 15.93 13.68
CA GLY A 33 -8.26 14.88 14.67
C GLY A 33 -8.66 15.32 16.08
N VAL A 34 -9.30 14.42 16.84
CA VAL A 34 -9.62 14.60 18.26
C VAL A 34 -8.97 13.46 19.06
N SER A 35 -8.26 13.79 20.13
CA SER A 35 -7.68 12.82 21.06
C SER A 35 -8.40 12.87 22.40
N ALA A 36 -8.82 11.71 22.90
CA ALA A 36 -9.42 11.58 24.22
C ALA A 36 -8.69 10.50 25.02
N LYS A 37 -8.32 10.83 26.27
CA LYS A 37 -7.70 9.93 27.24
C LYS A 37 -8.72 9.53 28.30
N PHE A 38 -8.91 8.23 28.49
CA PHE A 38 -9.81 7.66 29.49
C PHE A 38 -9.02 6.85 30.52
N GLU A 39 -9.36 7.01 31.79
CA GLU A 39 -8.96 6.13 32.89
C GLU A 39 -10.07 5.10 33.09
N ILE A 40 -9.74 3.82 32.93
CA ILE A 40 -10.68 2.72 33.09
C ILE A 40 -10.21 1.88 34.28
N LYS A 41 -10.99 1.88 35.37
CA LYS A 41 -10.74 0.99 36.50
C LYS A 41 -11.58 -0.26 36.32
N LYS A 42 -10.90 -1.38 36.08
CA LYS A 42 -11.50 -2.70 35.95
C LYS A 42 -11.18 -3.49 37.23
N GLU A 43 -12.21 -4.03 37.87
CA GLU A 43 -12.03 -4.94 39.01
C GLU A 43 -11.42 -6.24 38.49
N ASN A 44 -10.30 -6.66 39.09
CA ASN A 44 -9.47 -7.76 38.60
C ASN A 44 -10.21 -9.10 38.73
N GLN A 45 -10.76 -9.58 37.61
CA GLN A 45 -11.04 -11.01 37.46
C GLN A 45 -9.74 -11.74 37.10
N ILE A 46 -9.30 -12.54 38.06
CA ILE A 46 -8.29 -13.60 37.95
C ILE A 46 -8.72 -14.55 36.80
N ASP A 47 -7.75 -14.98 35.98
CA ASP A 47 -7.86 -15.91 34.82
C ASP A 47 -7.94 -15.35 33.37
N THR A 48 -7.45 -14.14 33.08
CA THR A 48 -7.38 -13.62 31.68
C THR A 48 -5.97 -13.53 31.06
N GLY A 49 -4.90 -13.68 31.84
CA GLY A 49 -3.53 -13.51 31.34
C GLY A 49 -3.12 -14.52 30.26
N SER A 50 -3.55 -15.78 30.38
CA SER A 50 -3.28 -16.83 29.38
C SER A 50 -4.04 -16.62 28.07
N GLN A 51 -5.26 -16.09 28.13
CA GLN A 51 -6.05 -15.75 26.93
C GLN A 51 -5.50 -14.51 26.22
N GLN A 52 -5.10 -13.48 26.97
CA GLN A 52 -4.44 -12.29 26.40
C GLN A 52 -3.11 -12.62 25.74
N LEU A 53 -2.25 -13.43 26.38
CA LEU A 53 -0.98 -13.89 25.80
C LEU A 53 -1.21 -14.72 24.53
N ARG A 54 -2.26 -15.55 24.50
CA ARG A 54 -2.62 -16.35 23.32
C ARG A 54 -3.15 -15.47 22.19
N GLN A 55 -3.93 -14.44 22.48
CA GLN A 55 -4.43 -13.50 21.48
C GLN A 55 -3.29 -12.65 20.89
N LEU A 56 -2.38 -12.17 21.74
CA LEU A 56 -1.18 -11.44 21.33
C LEU A 56 -0.25 -12.30 20.44
N SER A 57 -0.11 -13.59 20.76
CA SER A 57 0.71 -14.50 19.96
C SER A 57 0.09 -14.79 18.58
N ILE A 58 -1.23 -14.93 18.50
CA ILE A 58 -1.97 -15.07 17.23
C ILE A 58 -1.84 -13.81 16.39
N GLU A 59 -2.03 -12.63 16.97
CA GLU A 59 -1.87 -11.34 16.27
C GLU A 59 -0.45 -11.18 15.72
N LYS A 60 0.57 -11.51 16.51
CA LYS A 60 1.97 -11.51 16.08
C LYS A 60 2.21 -12.50 14.93
N GLN A 61 1.63 -13.70 14.98
CA GLN A 61 1.77 -14.70 13.92
C GLN A 61 1.09 -14.24 12.61
N ILE A 62 -0.08 -13.62 12.70
CA ILE A 62 -0.79 -13.07 11.53
C ILE A 62 0.01 -11.91 10.93
N LEU A 63 0.54 -11.02 11.77
CA LEU A 63 1.27 -9.83 11.32
C LEU A 63 2.60 -10.20 10.67
N THR A 64 3.32 -11.18 11.23
CA THR A 64 4.55 -11.72 10.62
C THR A 64 4.29 -12.42 9.29
N LYS A 65 3.19 -13.18 9.18
CA LYS A 65 2.77 -13.79 7.90
C LYS A 65 2.42 -12.72 6.86
N SER A 66 1.69 -11.68 7.29
CA SER A 66 1.30 -10.56 6.41
C SER A 66 2.52 -9.77 5.94
N LEU A 67 3.51 -9.56 6.81
CA LEU A 67 4.76 -8.89 6.47
C LEU A 67 5.50 -9.64 5.36
N LYS A 68 5.56 -10.98 5.43
CA LYS A 68 6.17 -11.81 4.39
C LYS A 68 5.47 -11.63 3.04
N ILE A 69 4.13 -11.60 3.04
CA ILE A 69 3.35 -11.38 1.81
C ILE A 69 3.67 -10.01 1.21
N ILE A 70 3.79 -8.96 2.03
CA ILE A 70 4.16 -7.62 1.55
C ILE A 70 5.58 -7.59 1.00
N GLU A 71 6.53 -8.31 1.60
CA GLU A 71 7.90 -8.41 1.09
C GLU A 71 7.95 -9.11 -0.27
N GLU A 72 7.18 -10.19 -0.45
CA GLU A 72 7.03 -10.86 -1.75
C GLU A 72 6.36 -9.95 -2.79
N ALA A 73 5.35 -9.17 -2.39
CA ALA A 73 4.69 -8.20 -3.26
C ALA A 73 5.64 -7.06 -3.69
N GLU A 74 6.48 -6.56 -2.79
CA GLU A 74 7.49 -5.54 -3.10
C GLU A 74 8.44 -6.01 -4.21
N ILE A 75 8.94 -7.25 -4.11
CA ILE A 75 9.80 -7.86 -5.13
C ILE A 75 9.05 -8.00 -6.45
N ARG A 76 7.78 -8.45 -6.41
CA ARG A 76 6.95 -8.60 -7.61
C ARG A 76 6.76 -7.28 -8.35
N VAL A 77 6.40 -6.21 -7.63
CA VAL A 77 6.20 -4.86 -8.22
C VAL A 77 7.48 -4.34 -8.88
N LEU A 78 8.66 -4.61 -8.30
CA LEU A 78 9.93 -4.24 -8.92
C LEU A 78 10.20 -5.00 -10.23
N TRP A 79 9.87 -6.29 -10.28
CA TRP A 79 9.98 -7.10 -11.50
C TRP A 79 8.97 -6.68 -12.56
N ASP A 80 7.71 -6.47 -12.17
CA ASP A 80 6.66 -5.99 -13.07
C ASP A 80 7.06 -4.63 -13.66
N ARG A 81 7.63 -3.74 -12.86
CA ARG A 81 8.13 -2.45 -13.35
C ARG A 81 9.20 -2.60 -14.40
N ARG A 82 10.16 -3.51 -14.19
CA ARG A 82 11.19 -3.80 -15.20
C ARG A 82 10.56 -4.38 -16.46
N LEU A 83 9.58 -5.28 -16.32
CA LEU A 83 8.88 -5.92 -17.43
C LEU A 83 8.10 -4.88 -18.27
N PHE A 84 7.31 -4.02 -17.65
CA PHE A 84 6.55 -2.99 -18.36
C PHE A 84 7.45 -1.96 -19.06
N LEU A 85 8.56 -1.55 -18.43
CA LEU A 85 9.53 -0.66 -19.06
C LEU A 85 10.26 -1.34 -20.23
N ALA A 86 10.62 -2.62 -20.11
CA ALA A 86 11.21 -3.39 -21.19
C ALA A 86 10.22 -3.56 -22.37
N LEU A 87 8.95 -3.85 -22.09
CA LEU A 87 7.88 -3.90 -23.09
C LEU A 87 7.69 -2.55 -23.78
N CYS A 88 7.75 -1.44 -23.04
CA CYS A 88 7.68 -0.11 -23.61
C CYS A 88 8.81 0.13 -24.64
N VAL A 89 10.05 -0.22 -24.29
CA VAL A 89 11.20 -0.13 -25.21
C VAL A 89 11.00 -1.04 -26.43
N LEU A 90 10.53 -2.27 -26.22
CA LEU A 90 10.22 -3.21 -27.29
C LEU A 90 9.18 -2.63 -28.26
N PHE A 91 8.08 -2.05 -27.77
CA PHE A 91 7.06 -1.45 -28.61
C PHE A 91 7.59 -0.26 -29.42
N ILE A 92 8.47 0.58 -28.84
CA ILE A 92 9.12 1.68 -29.57
C ILE A 92 9.99 1.13 -30.71
N ILE A 93 10.77 0.08 -30.46
CA ILE A 93 11.59 -0.57 -31.49
C ILE A 93 10.71 -1.13 -32.62
N LEU A 94 9.60 -1.80 -32.27
CA LEU A 94 8.65 -2.32 -33.26
C LEU A 94 8.01 -1.20 -34.08
N ILE A 95 7.65 -0.06 -33.47
CA ILE A 95 7.14 1.11 -34.20
C ILE A 95 8.17 1.59 -35.22
N VAL A 96 9.44 1.73 -34.84
CA VAL A 96 10.50 2.13 -35.78
C VAL A 96 10.67 1.08 -36.89
N ALA A 97 10.64 -0.22 -36.56
CA ALA A 97 10.70 -1.29 -37.56
C ALA A 97 9.53 -1.22 -38.56
N THR A 98 8.31 -0.90 -38.11
CA THR A 98 7.16 -0.75 -39.01
C THR A 98 7.31 0.41 -40.00
N THR A 99 8.09 1.45 -39.69
CA THR A 99 8.36 2.53 -40.66
C THR A 99 9.23 2.09 -41.84
N LYS A 100 10.08 1.07 -41.64
CA LYS A 100 10.89 0.48 -42.72
C LYS A 100 10.05 -0.42 -43.63
N LEU A 101 9.04 -1.08 -43.07
CA LEU A 101 8.10 -1.93 -43.81
C LEU A 101 7.14 -1.14 -44.69
N ASP A 102 6.70 0.04 -44.25
CA ASP A 102 5.84 0.96 -45.03
C ASP A 102 6.44 1.32 -46.39
N LEU A 103 7.77 1.43 -46.49
CA LEU A 103 8.48 1.76 -47.72
C LEU A 103 8.48 0.62 -48.75
N ASN A 104 8.33 -0.63 -48.30
CA ASN A 104 8.50 -1.81 -49.16
C ASN A 104 7.17 -2.41 -49.66
N VAL A 105 6.04 -2.15 -48.99
CA VAL A 105 4.76 -2.82 -49.29
C VAL A 105 3.59 -1.83 -49.34
N PRO A 106 3.41 -1.11 -50.47
CA PRO A 106 2.42 -0.03 -50.58
C PRO A 106 0.95 -0.48 -50.45
N PHE A 107 0.65 -1.77 -50.67
CA PHE A 107 -0.71 -2.30 -50.56
C PHE A 107 -1.16 -2.52 -49.10
N ALA A 108 -0.23 -2.63 -48.15
CA ALA A 108 -0.53 -2.97 -46.75
C ALA A 108 -0.66 -1.74 -45.81
N PHE A 109 -0.69 -0.52 -46.36
CA PHE A 109 -0.62 0.72 -45.60
C PHE A 109 -1.65 0.82 -44.47
N ALA A 110 -2.93 0.51 -44.73
CA ALA A 110 -3.99 0.59 -43.71
C ALA A 110 -3.76 -0.39 -42.54
N PHE A 111 -3.27 -1.60 -42.83
CA PHE A 111 -2.95 -2.59 -41.81
C PHE A 111 -1.74 -2.15 -40.98
N VAL A 112 -0.68 -1.65 -41.62
CA VAL A 112 0.51 -1.14 -40.93
C VAL A 112 0.14 0.05 -40.03
N ALA A 113 -0.73 0.94 -40.49
CA ALA A 113 -1.23 2.06 -39.69
C ALA A 113 -1.99 1.60 -38.44
N LEU A 114 -2.88 0.61 -38.57
CA LEU A 114 -3.63 0.03 -37.44
C LEU A 114 -2.69 -0.63 -36.41
N VAL A 115 -1.71 -1.39 -36.87
CA VAL A 115 -0.70 -2.01 -36.01
C VAL A 115 0.09 -0.94 -35.26
N ARG A 116 0.55 0.11 -35.95
CA ARG A 116 1.32 1.21 -35.33
C ARG A 116 0.50 1.96 -34.29
N PHE A 117 -0.77 2.24 -34.58
CA PHE A 117 -1.68 2.86 -33.62
C PHE A 117 -1.82 1.99 -32.34
N THR A 118 -2.03 0.69 -32.52
CA THR A 118 -2.15 -0.26 -31.39
C THR A 118 -0.87 -0.34 -30.58
N LEU A 119 0.29 -0.46 -31.25
CA LEU A 119 1.61 -0.47 -30.59
C LEU A 119 1.87 0.83 -29.80
N THR A 120 1.43 1.97 -30.33
CA THR A 120 1.58 3.28 -29.67
C THR A 120 0.74 3.34 -28.40
N LEU A 121 -0.51 2.86 -28.45
CA LEU A 121 -1.36 2.76 -27.26
C LEU A 121 -0.74 1.83 -26.21
N MET A 122 -0.22 0.66 -26.62
CA MET A 122 0.43 -0.28 -25.72
C MET A 122 1.71 0.29 -25.10
N ALA A 123 2.50 1.04 -25.87
CA ALA A 123 3.70 1.74 -25.37
C ALA A 123 3.32 2.80 -24.33
N GLY A 124 2.33 3.65 -24.63
CA GLY A 124 1.82 4.66 -23.70
C GLY A 124 1.28 4.04 -22.40
N PHE A 125 0.48 2.97 -22.51
CA PHE A 125 -0.02 2.24 -21.34
C PHE A 125 1.13 1.65 -20.51
N SER A 126 2.08 0.99 -21.16
CA SER A 126 3.22 0.36 -20.48
C SER A 126 4.09 1.40 -19.77
N PHE A 127 4.26 2.58 -20.36
CA PHE A 127 4.96 3.70 -19.73
C PHE A 127 4.18 4.23 -18.51
N CYS A 128 2.90 4.59 -18.68
CA CYS A 128 2.09 5.14 -17.60
C CYS A 128 1.94 4.18 -16.43
N TYR A 129 1.57 2.92 -16.69
CA TYR A 129 1.42 1.92 -15.65
C TYR A 129 2.76 1.54 -15.02
N GLY A 130 3.77 1.28 -15.86
CA GLY A 130 5.11 0.88 -15.42
C GLY A 130 5.83 1.96 -14.60
N PHE A 131 5.68 3.22 -14.98
CA PHE A 131 6.33 4.34 -14.30
C PHE A 131 5.49 4.89 -13.15
N VAL A 132 4.23 5.27 -13.39
CA VAL A 132 3.39 5.95 -12.39
C VAL A 132 2.71 4.93 -11.49
N GLY A 133 1.97 3.98 -12.07
CA GLY A 133 1.18 3.00 -11.32
C GLY A 133 2.01 2.20 -10.32
N LEU A 134 3.07 1.56 -10.82
CA LEU A 134 3.94 0.72 -9.99
C LEU A 134 4.80 1.53 -9.00
N THR A 135 5.06 2.82 -9.25
CA THR A 135 5.75 3.67 -8.28
C THR A 135 4.84 4.00 -7.09
N ILE A 136 3.56 4.29 -7.36
CA ILE A 136 2.56 4.52 -6.31
C ILE A 136 2.38 3.23 -5.50
N GLU A 137 2.24 2.09 -6.16
CA GLU A 137 2.10 0.79 -5.50
C GLU A 137 3.31 0.45 -4.64
N LEU A 138 4.53 0.63 -5.17
CA LEU A 138 5.76 0.40 -4.41
C LEU A 138 5.84 1.30 -3.16
N LYS A 139 5.41 2.57 -3.27
CA LYS A 139 5.38 3.49 -2.14
C LYS A 139 4.39 3.00 -1.08
N ALA A 140 3.17 2.63 -1.48
CA ALA A 140 2.15 2.11 -0.58
C ALA A 140 2.61 0.83 0.16
N LEU A 141 3.28 -0.09 -0.55
CA LEU A 141 3.83 -1.31 0.05
C LEU A 141 4.92 -0.99 1.08
N LYS A 142 5.81 -0.04 0.81
CA LYS A 142 6.87 0.37 1.74
C LYS A 142 6.33 1.01 3.01
N GLU A 143 5.34 1.90 2.89
CA GLU A 143 4.67 2.51 4.04
C GLU A 143 3.96 1.45 4.90
N THR A 144 3.25 0.52 4.25
CA THR A 144 2.55 -0.56 4.96
C THR A 144 3.54 -1.47 5.69
N LYS A 145 4.65 -1.85 5.05
CA LYS A 145 5.73 -2.64 5.65
C LYS A 145 6.34 -1.93 6.86
N PHE A 146 6.59 -0.63 6.76
CA PHE A 146 7.11 0.18 7.87
C PHE A 146 6.15 0.21 9.06
N SER A 147 4.86 0.46 8.80
CA SER A 147 3.81 0.45 9.82
C SER A 147 3.70 -0.90 10.54
N MET A 148 3.65 -2.01 9.77
CA MET A 148 3.62 -3.36 10.35
C MET A 148 4.84 -3.65 11.23
N ARG A 149 6.05 -3.25 10.79
CA ARG A 149 7.28 -3.43 11.60
C ARG A 149 7.24 -2.61 12.90
N LYS A 150 6.70 -1.38 12.87
CA LYS A 150 6.52 -0.55 14.07
C LYS A 150 5.57 -1.23 15.07
N ILE A 151 4.45 -1.78 14.59
CA ILE A 151 3.50 -2.51 15.43
C ILE A 151 4.16 -3.76 16.03
N ILE A 152 4.88 -4.56 15.24
CA ILE A 152 5.58 -5.75 15.74
C ILE A 152 6.60 -5.38 16.83
N LYS A 153 7.33 -4.26 16.66
CA LYS A 153 8.32 -3.79 17.63
C LYS A 153 7.67 -3.31 18.94
N ASN A 154 6.52 -2.64 18.87
CA ASN A 154 5.80 -2.16 20.05
C ASN A 154 5.05 -3.26 20.80
N LEU A 155 4.84 -4.42 20.18
CA LEU A 155 4.28 -5.62 20.80
C LEU A 155 5.33 -6.49 21.54
N LEU A 156 6.60 -6.10 21.49
CA LEU A 156 7.77 -6.81 22.05
C LEU A 156 8.33 -6.04 23.25
#